data_AF-A0AAD8BD32-F1
#
_entry.id   AF-A0AAD8BD32-F1
#
_cell.length_a   1.000
_cell.length_b   1.000
_cell.length_c   1.000
_cell.angle_alpha   90.00
_cell.angle_beta   90.00
_cell.angle_gamma   90.00
#
_symmetry.space_group_name_H-M   'P 1'
#
loop_
_entity.id
_entity.type
_entity.pdbx_description
1 polymer ?
#
loop_
_entity_poly.entity_id
_entity_poly.type
_entity_poly.pdbx_seq_one_letter_code
_entity_poly.pdbx_strand_id
1 'polypeptide(L)'
;MCDLRNFGEKCDLRNFGERCDLRNLGGRCDLRNFGGMCDLRNFGGMCDLRNFGGMCDLRNFGGMCDLRNFGMRCDLRNFGEKCDLRNFEERCEVRNFGGMCDLRNFGGMCDLRNFGGMCDLRNFGMRCDLRNFGEKCDLRNFEERCEVRNFGGMCDLRNFGGMCDLRNFGGMCDLRNFGMRCDLRNFGEKCDLRNFGKRCEVRNFGGMCDLRNFGGMCDLRNFGGMCDLRNFGMRCDLRNYGEMCDLRNFGGTCDLRNFGERCEVRNLGGRCDLRNFGGMCDRRNFGGMCDLRNFGEKSDLRNFGERCEVRNFGGMCDLRNFGGMCDLRNFGGMCDLRNFGMRCDLRNFGEKCDLRNFGKRCEVRNFGGMCDLRNFGGMCDLRNFGGMCDLRNFGMRCDLRNFGGMCDLRNFGGMCDLRNFGEKCDLRNFGERCDLRNLGGRCDLRNFGMSCDLRNFGERCVT
;
A
#
# COMPACT_ATOMS: atom_id res chain seq x y z
N MET A 1 44.72 -0.99 44.12
CA MET A 1 45.10 -0.78 42.70
C MET A 1 45.89 -1.99 42.19
N CYS A 2 45.60 -2.51 40.99
CA CYS A 2 46.28 -3.64 40.36
C CYS A 2 46.79 -3.23 38.95
N ASP A 3 48.04 -3.54 38.60
CA ASP A 3 48.62 -3.37 37.25
C ASP A 3 49.38 -4.67 36.90
N LEU A 4 48.85 -5.47 35.97
CA LEU A 4 49.43 -6.76 35.57
C LEU A 4 49.66 -6.78 34.06
N ARG A 5 50.82 -7.28 33.64
CA ARG A 5 51.25 -7.27 32.23
C ARG A 5 51.91 -8.58 31.82
N ASN A 6 51.73 -8.95 30.55
CA ASN A 6 52.48 -10.01 29.86
C ASN A 6 52.33 -11.42 30.48
N PHE A 7 51.15 -12.05 30.37
CA PHE A 7 50.99 -13.49 30.68
C PHE A 7 50.76 -14.28 29.40
N GLY A 8 51.44 -15.42 29.23
CA GLY A 8 51.47 -16.15 27.96
C GLY A 8 50.49 -17.33 27.81
N GLU A 9 50.22 -18.07 28.89
CA GLU A 9 49.55 -19.38 28.78
C GLU A 9 48.17 -19.45 29.46
N LYS A 10 48.11 -19.06 30.73
CA LYS A 10 46.87 -19.09 31.53
C LYS A 10 46.87 -17.99 32.58
N CYS A 11 45.73 -17.36 32.77
CA CYS A 11 45.51 -16.33 33.80
C CYS A 11 44.17 -16.60 34.51
N ASP A 12 44.16 -16.68 35.83
CA ASP A 12 42.92 -16.76 36.65
C ASP A 12 43.02 -15.68 37.73
N LEU A 13 42.26 -14.60 37.57
CA LEU A 13 42.29 -13.43 38.47
C LEU A 13 40.91 -13.21 39.07
N ARG A 14 40.86 -13.07 40.39
CA ARG A 14 39.60 -12.98 41.14
C ARG A 14 39.62 -11.89 42.19
N ASN A 15 38.45 -11.28 42.42
CA ASN A 15 38.13 -10.44 43.57
C ASN A 15 38.99 -9.16 43.68
N PHE A 16 38.78 -8.22 42.76
CA PHE A 16 39.41 -6.91 42.81
C PHE A 16 38.35 -5.80 43.02
N GLY A 17 38.44 -5.08 44.14
CA GLY A 17 37.45 -4.05 44.50
C GLY A 17 37.74 -2.65 43.94
N GLU A 18 38.98 -2.40 43.51
CA GLU A 18 39.45 -1.07 43.12
C GLU A 18 39.86 -1.02 41.63
N ARG A 19 40.69 -0.03 41.26
CA ARG A 19 41.21 0.13 39.90
C ARG A 19 42.15 -1.02 39.49
N CYS A 20 41.91 -1.60 38.32
CA CYS A 20 42.71 -2.65 37.71
C CYS A 20 43.08 -2.30 36.26
N ASP A 21 44.35 -2.46 35.90
CA ASP A 21 44.87 -2.35 34.52
C ASP A 21 45.53 -3.68 34.16
N LEU A 22 44.98 -4.41 33.17
CA LEU A 22 45.56 -5.67 32.69
C LEU A 22 45.93 -5.55 31.21
N ARG A 23 47.16 -5.91 30.85
CA ARG A 23 47.66 -5.77 29.47
C ARG A 23 48.40 -7.00 28.96
N ASN A 24 48.25 -7.26 27.66
CA ASN A 24 49.01 -8.27 26.91
C ASN A 24 48.86 -9.67 27.51
N LEU A 25 47.64 -10.19 27.46
CA LEU A 25 47.31 -11.50 28.00
C LEU A 25 47.04 -12.48 26.85
N GLY A 26 47.92 -13.47 26.72
CA GLY A 26 47.80 -14.60 25.80
C GLY A 26 47.14 -15.83 26.46
N GLY A 27 46.77 -16.81 25.63
CA GLY A 27 46.25 -18.08 26.13
C GLY A 27 44.85 -17.97 26.76
N ARG A 28 44.58 -18.72 27.83
CA ARG A 28 43.25 -18.79 28.45
C ARG A 28 43.17 -17.92 29.70
N CYS A 29 42.30 -16.91 29.67
CA CYS A 29 42.10 -15.97 30.77
C CYS A 29 40.70 -16.12 31.39
N ASP A 30 40.62 -16.25 32.71
CA ASP A 30 39.39 -16.25 33.51
C ASP A 30 39.47 -15.10 34.53
N LEU A 31 38.65 -14.06 34.36
CA LEU A 31 38.64 -12.86 35.20
C LEU A 31 37.29 -12.74 35.91
N ARG A 32 37.27 -12.74 37.25
CA ARG A 32 36.02 -12.72 38.03
C ARG A 32 35.99 -11.66 39.13
N ASN A 33 34.82 -11.06 39.32
CA ASN A 33 34.49 -10.17 40.44
C ASN A 33 35.40 -8.94 40.51
N PHE A 34 35.15 -7.99 39.61
CA PHE A 34 35.83 -6.70 39.56
C PHE A 34 34.83 -5.58 39.84
N GLY A 35 35.00 -4.87 40.96
CA GLY A 35 34.05 -3.83 41.40
C GLY A 35 34.41 -2.41 40.95
N GLY A 36 35.70 -2.14 40.75
CA GLY A 36 36.21 -0.81 40.45
C GLY A 36 36.39 -0.53 38.95
N MET A 37 37.22 0.46 38.65
CA MET A 37 37.55 0.84 37.27
C MET A 37 38.51 -0.17 36.63
N CYS A 38 38.13 -0.77 35.51
CA CYS A 38 38.91 -1.80 34.83
C CYS A 38 39.32 -1.35 33.42
N ASP A 39 40.61 -1.41 33.12
CA ASP A 39 41.18 -1.19 31.78
C ASP A 39 41.87 -2.49 31.33
N LEU A 40 41.34 -3.13 30.29
CA LEU A 40 41.75 -4.46 29.83
C LEU A 40 42.17 -4.36 28.36
N ARG A 41 43.45 -4.62 28.06
CA ARG A 41 44.01 -4.42 26.72
C ARG A 41 44.79 -5.62 26.18
N ASN A 42 44.59 -5.90 24.90
CA ASN A 42 45.37 -6.86 24.10
C ASN A 42 45.27 -8.29 24.65
N PHE A 43 44.16 -8.95 24.34
CA PHE A 43 43.90 -10.34 24.69
C PHE A 43 43.82 -11.18 23.42
N GLY A 44 44.73 -12.14 23.27
CA GLY A 44 44.86 -12.92 22.03
C GLY A 44 44.10 -14.24 22.01
N GLY A 45 43.78 -14.80 23.18
CA GLY A 45 43.22 -16.15 23.30
C GLY A 45 41.79 -16.19 23.84
N MET A 46 41.45 -17.28 24.53
CA MET A 46 40.11 -17.48 25.11
C MET A 46 39.95 -16.67 26.40
N CYS A 47 38.93 -15.83 26.45
CA CYS A 47 38.67 -14.95 27.59
C CYS A 47 37.27 -15.20 28.17
N ASP A 48 37.18 -15.47 29.47
CA ASP A 48 35.93 -15.55 30.24
C ASP A 48 35.96 -14.46 31.32
N LEU A 49 35.11 -13.44 31.19
CA LEU A 49 35.06 -12.28 32.06
C LEU A 49 33.69 -12.22 32.74
N ARG A 50 33.67 -12.27 34.08
CA ARG A 50 32.42 -12.32 34.86
C ARG A 50 32.38 -11.31 35.99
N ASN A 51 31.23 -10.69 36.17
CA ASN A 51 30.88 -9.82 37.29
C ASN A 51 31.81 -8.59 37.38
N PHE A 52 31.61 -7.65 36.47
CA PHE A 52 32.29 -6.37 36.42
C PHE A 52 31.31 -5.25 36.75
N GLY A 53 31.28 -4.81 38.01
CA GLY A 53 30.26 -3.85 38.51
C GLY A 53 30.57 -2.39 38.20
N GLY A 54 31.84 -2.07 37.97
CA GLY A 54 32.32 -0.69 37.78
C GLY A 54 32.38 -0.24 36.32
N MET A 55 33.19 0.80 36.09
CA MET A 55 33.49 1.28 34.73
C MET A 55 34.53 0.39 34.06
N CYS A 56 34.22 -0.12 32.87
CA CYS A 56 35.07 -1.05 32.15
C CYS A 56 35.42 -0.54 30.75
N ASP A 57 36.71 -0.55 30.41
CA ASP A 57 37.23 -0.28 29.06
C ASP A 57 38.01 -1.51 28.58
N LEU A 58 37.46 -2.22 27.58
CA LEU A 58 38.02 -3.46 27.04
C LEU A 58 38.41 -3.24 25.58
N ARG A 59 39.69 -3.45 25.26
CA ARG A 59 40.23 -3.20 23.93
C ARG A 59 41.07 -4.36 23.39
N ASN A 60 40.88 -4.66 22.11
CA ASN A 60 41.67 -5.59 21.32
C ASN A 60 41.63 -7.02 21.88
N PHE A 61 40.50 -7.69 21.66
CA PHE A 61 40.28 -9.09 22.02
C PHE A 61 40.19 -9.91 20.74
N GLY A 62 41.25 -10.61 20.35
CA GLY A 62 41.33 -11.30 19.06
C GLY A 62 40.64 -12.67 19.00
N GLY A 63 40.60 -13.38 20.13
CA GLY A 63 40.07 -14.73 20.22
C GLY A 63 38.61 -14.82 20.67
N MET A 64 38.22 -15.99 21.17
CA MET A 64 36.87 -16.23 21.68
C MET A 64 36.66 -15.55 23.04
N CYS A 65 35.58 -14.78 23.15
CA CYS A 65 35.28 -13.99 24.34
C CYS A 65 33.88 -14.28 24.88
N ASP A 66 33.77 -14.57 26.17
CA ASP A 66 32.51 -14.69 26.92
C ASP A 66 32.53 -13.63 28.05
N LEU A 67 31.66 -12.62 27.93
CA LEU A 67 31.56 -11.50 28.87
C LEU A 67 30.17 -11.52 29.52
N ARG A 68 30.14 -11.62 30.86
CA ARG A 68 28.89 -11.73 31.62
C ARG A 68 28.83 -10.77 32.80
N ASN A 69 27.67 -10.15 32.98
CA ASN A 69 27.32 -9.30 34.12
C ASN A 69 28.25 -8.09 34.21
N PHE A 70 27.94 -7.08 33.42
CA PHE A 70 28.68 -5.84 33.32
C PHE A 70 27.76 -4.68 33.71
N GLY A 71 28.18 -3.90 34.70
CA GLY A 71 27.39 -2.88 35.37
C GLY A 71 27.47 -1.49 34.72
N MET A 72 27.66 -0.48 35.57
CA MET A 72 27.39 0.95 35.30
C MET A 72 27.78 1.49 33.93
N ARG A 73 28.98 1.17 33.43
CA ARG A 73 29.42 1.65 32.10
C ARG A 73 30.46 0.74 31.49
N CYS A 74 30.23 0.33 30.25
CA CYS A 74 31.14 -0.54 29.52
C CYS A 74 31.43 -0.02 28.11
N ASP A 75 32.71 0.11 27.77
CA ASP A 75 33.22 0.41 26.42
C ASP A 75 34.00 -0.81 25.91
N LEU A 76 33.49 -1.44 24.86
CA LEU A 76 34.06 -2.64 24.24
C LEU A 76 34.53 -2.29 22.83
N ARG A 77 35.82 -2.48 22.52
CA ARG A 77 36.39 -2.14 21.22
C ARG A 77 37.28 -3.24 20.66
N ASN A 78 37.10 -3.50 19.36
CA ASN A 78 37.93 -4.41 18.56
C ASN A 78 37.91 -5.83 19.11
N PHE A 79 36.83 -6.54 18.82
CA PHE A 79 36.64 -7.92 19.21
C PHE A 79 36.58 -8.83 17.97
N GLY A 80 37.25 -9.98 18.07
CA GLY A 80 37.48 -10.90 16.97
C GLY A 80 36.49 -12.06 16.90
N GLU A 81 37.01 -13.19 16.42
CA GLU A 81 36.31 -14.36 15.87
C GLU A 81 34.91 -14.69 16.41
N LYS A 82 34.76 -14.75 17.74
CA LYS A 82 33.47 -15.08 18.37
C LYS A 82 33.32 -14.39 19.72
N CYS A 83 32.18 -13.73 19.91
CA CYS A 83 31.87 -12.98 21.12
C CYS A 83 30.46 -13.30 21.63
N ASP A 84 30.36 -13.66 22.91
CA ASP A 84 29.11 -13.81 23.66
C ASP A 84 29.09 -12.74 24.75
N LEU A 85 28.16 -11.79 24.65
CA LEU A 85 28.00 -10.68 25.59
C LEU A 85 26.64 -10.80 26.28
N ARG A 86 26.64 -10.93 27.61
CA ARG A 86 25.40 -11.12 28.38
C ARG A 86 25.31 -10.18 29.59
N ASN A 87 24.12 -9.62 29.78
CA ASN A 87 23.75 -8.82 30.94
C ASN A 87 24.65 -7.58 31.06
N PHE A 88 24.40 -6.59 30.22
CA PHE A 88 25.04 -5.28 30.28
C PHE A 88 23.99 -4.27 30.73
N GLU A 89 24.29 -3.54 31.80
CA GLU A 89 23.35 -2.60 32.43
C GLU A 89 23.73 -1.14 32.14
N GLU A 90 22.76 -0.24 32.35
CA GLU A 90 22.87 1.22 32.25
C GLU A 90 23.37 1.81 30.91
N ARG A 91 24.67 1.65 30.59
CA ARG A 91 25.33 2.27 29.43
C ARG A 91 26.38 1.34 28.82
N CYS A 92 26.16 0.94 27.57
CA CYS A 92 27.11 0.13 26.83
C CYS A 92 27.43 0.72 25.45
N GLU A 93 28.73 0.89 25.17
CA GLU A 93 29.26 1.23 23.84
C GLU A 93 30.05 0.01 23.32
N VAL A 94 29.66 -0.51 22.15
CA VAL A 94 30.29 -1.70 21.55
C VAL A 94 30.67 -1.39 20.12
N ARG A 95 31.95 -1.51 19.78
CA ARG A 95 32.49 -1.11 18.49
C ARG A 95 33.45 -2.12 17.89
N ASN A 96 33.33 -2.31 16.58
CA ASN A 96 34.24 -3.09 15.75
C ASN A 96 34.30 -4.57 16.19
N PHE A 97 33.26 -5.31 15.84
CA PHE A 97 33.16 -6.73 16.13
C PHE A 97 33.17 -7.53 14.81
N GLY A 98 34.10 -8.48 14.72
CA GLY A 98 34.20 -9.42 13.61
C GLY A 98 33.53 -10.75 13.91
N GLY A 99 33.34 -11.58 12.89
CA GLY A 99 32.91 -12.97 13.06
C GLY A 99 31.49 -13.14 13.60
N MET A 100 31.33 -13.95 14.64
CA MET A 100 30.03 -14.30 15.23
C MET A 100 29.80 -13.58 16.55
N CYS A 101 28.70 -12.84 16.67
CA CYS A 101 28.36 -12.10 17.88
C CYS A 101 26.97 -12.48 18.39
N ASP A 102 26.88 -12.88 19.66
CA ASP A 102 25.64 -13.11 20.40
C ASP A 102 25.56 -12.08 21.54
N LEU A 103 24.57 -11.19 21.49
CA LEU A 103 24.38 -10.10 22.45
C LEU A 103 23.02 -10.26 23.12
N ARG A 104 23.01 -10.43 24.45
CA ARG A 104 21.78 -10.67 25.22
C ARG A 104 21.66 -9.77 26.44
N ASN A 105 20.45 -9.28 26.66
CA ASN A 105 20.07 -8.52 27.86
C ASN A 105 20.92 -7.26 28.03
N PHE A 106 20.68 -6.30 27.16
CA PHE A 106 21.32 -5.00 27.18
C PHE A 106 20.30 -3.96 27.69
N GLY A 107 20.47 -3.57 28.95
CA GLY A 107 19.63 -2.59 29.61
C GLY A 107 20.08 -1.15 29.34
N GLY A 108 19.18 -0.20 29.58
CA GLY A 108 19.51 1.22 29.53
C GLY A 108 19.77 1.76 28.12
N MET A 109 20.94 2.37 27.93
CA MET A 109 21.38 2.97 26.67
C MET A 109 22.48 2.15 26.01
N CYS A 110 22.28 1.76 24.77
CA CYS A 110 23.23 0.94 24.02
C CYS A 110 23.55 1.56 22.66
N ASP A 111 24.84 1.66 22.32
CA ASP A 111 25.35 2.10 21.02
C ASP A 111 26.25 1.00 20.44
N LEU A 112 25.76 0.29 19.43
CA LEU A 112 26.44 -0.81 18.77
C LEU A 112 26.85 -0.39 17.35
N ARG A 113 28.15 -0.47 17.04
CA ARG A 113 28.70 -0.04 15.74
C ARG A 113 29.66 -1.03 15.12
N ASN A 114 29.55 -1.18 13.80
CA ASN A 114 30.50 -1.91 12.95
C ASN A 114 30.60 -3.40 13.33
N PHE A 115 29.61 -4.17 12.91
CA PHE A 115 29.58 -5.62 13.06
C PHE A 115 29.66 -6.27 11.68
N GLY A 116 30.74 -6.99 11.40
CA GLY A 116 31.02 -7.47 10.04
C GLY A 116 30.34 -8.78 9.65
N GLY A 117 30.12 -9.69 10.62
CA GLY A 117 29.66 -11.05 10.36
C GLY A 117 28.22 -11.32 10.79
N MET A 118 28.00 -12.46 11.45
CA MET A 118 26.69 -12.90 11.90
C MET A 118 26.39 -12.36 13.29
N CYS A 119 25.22 -11.75 13.46
CA CYS A 119 24.82 -11.13 14.72
C CYS A 119 23.45 -11.60 15.18
N ASP A 120 23.35 -12.04 16.44
CA ASP A 120 22.10 -12.33 17.15
C ASP A 120 21.99 -11.37 18.34
N LEU A 121 21.00 -10.47 18.29
CA LEU A 121 20.77 -9.43 19.29
C LEU A 121 19.41 -9.67 19.95
N ARG A 122 19.40 -9.90 21.27
CA ARG A 122 18.17 -10.18 22.03
C ARG A 122 18.04 -9.34 23.28
N ASN A 123 16.83 -8.83 23.50
CA ASN A 123 16.40 -8.12 24.71
C ASN A 123 17.23 -6.85 24.94
N PHE A 124 16.77 -5.78 24.32
CA PHE A 124 17.39 -4.46 24.34
C PHE A 124 16.40 -3.43 24.88
N GLY A 125 16.83 -2.70 25.91
CA GLY A 125 15.98 -1.84 26.73
C GLY A 125 15.71 -0.44 26.16
N MET A 126 15.66 0.55 27.06
CA MET A 126 15.11 1.90 26.86
C MET A 126 15.55 2.63 25.58
N ARG A 127 16.84 2.55 25.19
CA ARG A 127 17.32 3.23 23.98
C ARG A 127 18.48 2.51 23.32
N CYS A 128 18.31 2.17 22.05
CA CYS A 128 19.32 1.45 21.28
C CYS A 128 19.60 2.14 19.93
N ASP A 129 20.88 2.35 19.64
CA ASP A 129 21.40 2.83 18.35
C ASP A 129 22.30 1.74 17.75
N LEU A 130 21.90 1.22 16.60
CA LEU A 130 22.58 0.14 15.89
C LEU A 130 23.03 0.64 14.51
N ARG A 131 24.34 0.58 14.23
CA ARG A 131 24.89 1.07 12.97
C ARG A 131 25.88 0.11 12.34
N ASN A 132 25.77 -0.07 11.02
CA ASN A 132 26.71 -0.80 10.18
C ASN A 132 26.82 -2.27 10.59
N PHE A 133 25.87 -3.06 10.15
CA PHE A 133 25.83 -4.50 10.38
C PHE A 133 25.87 -5.25 9.05
N GLY A 134 26.66 -6.32 9.03
CA GLY A 134 27.03 -7.07 7.83
C GLY A 134 26.04 -8.18 7.46
N GLU A 135 26.60 -9.33 7.10
CA GLU A 135 25.97 -10.36 6.25
C GLU A 135 24.62 -10.90 6.74
N LYS A 136 24.46 -11.14 8.05
CA LYS A 136 23.23 -11.71 8.60
C LYS A 136 22.96 -11.22 10.02
N CYS A 137 21.77 -10.68 10.24
CA CYS A 137 21.37 -10.12 11.52
C CYS A 137 19.99 -10.64 11.95
N ASP A 138 19.91 -11.13 13.19
CA ASP A 138 18.66 -11.46 13.88
C ASP A 138 18.52 -10.52 15.08
N LEU A 139 17.47 -9.70 15.09
CA LEU A 139 17.21 -8.71 16.12
C LEU A 139 15.85 -8.99 16.76
N ARG A 140 15.85 -9.23 18.07
CA ARG A 140 14.63 -9.60 18.80
C ARG A 140 14.47 -8.78 20.07
N ASN A 141 13.24 -8.32 20.30
CA ASN A 141 12.80 -7.66 21.53
C ASN A 141 13.60 -6.38 21.78
N PHE A 142 13.25 -5.32 21.04
CA PHE A 142 13.77 -3.98 21.25
C PHE A 142 12.66 -3.09 21.79
N GLU A 143 12.88 -2.48 22.94
CA GLU A 143 11.86 -1.71 23.64
C GLU A 143 12.00 -0.20 23.41
N GLU A 144 10.93 0.54 23.73
CA GLU A 144 10.83 2.00 23.75
C GLU A 144 11.32 2.80 22.52
N ARG A 145 12.62 2.88 22.28
CA ARG A 145 13.25 3.69 21.23
C ARG A 145 14.42 2.96 20.57
N CYS A 146 14.27 2.64 19.30
CA CYS A 146 15.31 1.99 18.52
C CYS A 146 15.61 2.74 17.21
N GLU A 147 16.90 2.97 16.96
CA GLU A 147 17.43 3.52 15.72
C GLU A 147 18.36 2.48 15.10
N VAL A 148 18.04 2.00 13.89
CA VAL A 148 18.77 0.93 13.23
C VAL A 148 19.13 1.36 11.82
N ARG A 149 20.42 1.37 11.51
CA ARG A 149 20.94 1.91 10.25
C ARG A 149 22.00 1.05 9.61
N ASN A 150 21.95 0.98 8.28
CA ASN A 150 22.95 0.36 7.41
C ASN A 150 23.15 -1.13 7.73
N PHE A 151 22.19 -1.94 7.32
CA PHE A 151 22.22 -3.38 7.48
C PHE A 151 22.30 -4.04 6.10
N GLY A 152 23.28 -4.93 5.92
CA GLY A 152 23.46 -5.70 4.70
C GLY A 152 22.79 -7.07 4.74
N GLY A 153 22.77 -7.74 3.58
CA GLY A 153 22.47 -9.16 3.49
C GLY A 153 21.07 -9.58 3.94
N MET A 154 20.99 -10.43 4.97
CA MET A 154 19.73 -10.99 5.48
C MET A 154 19.41 -10.48 6.87
N CYS A 155 18.24 -9.87 7.02
CA CYS A 155 17.81 -9.26 8.29
C CYS A 155 16.46 -9.83 8.74
N ASP A 156 16.40 -10.36 9.97
CA ASP A 156 15.16 -10.75 10.65
C ASP A 156 14.99 -9.85 11.88
N LEU A 157 13.93 -9.03 11.89
CA LEU A 157 13.64 -8.07 12.95
C LEU A 157 12.28 -8.39 13.57
N ARG A 158 12.27 -8.71 14.87
CA ARG A 158 11.06 -9.11 15.58
C ARG A 158 10.86 -8.34 16.89
N ASN A 159 9.61 -7.96 17.13
CA ASN A 159 9.15 -7.37 18.39
C ASN A 159 9.88 -6.06 18.71
N PHE A 160 9.58 -5.04 17.94
CA PHE A 160 10.10 -3.68 18.10
C PHE A 160 9.00 -2.80 18.71
N GLY A 161 9.14 -2.47 19.99
CA GLY A 161 8.20 -1.67 20.76
C GLY A 161 8.39 -0.17 20.61
N GLY A 162 7.37 0.61 21.00
CA GLY A 162 7.47 2.06 21.10
C GLY A 162 7.68 2.78 19.76
N MET A 163 8.85 3.40 19.59
CA MET A 163 9.26 4.18 18.42
C MET A 163 10.49 3.57 17.74
N CYS A 164 10.39 3.31 16.44
CA CYS A 164 11.46 2.68 15.68
C CYS A 164 11.75 3.46 14.39
N ASP A 165 13.03 3.70 14.12
CA ASP A 165 13.53 4.29 12.86
C ASP A 165 14.53 3.32 12.22
N LEU A 166 14.12 2.69 11.12
CA LEU A 166 14.91 1.71 10.38
C LEU A 166 15.31 2.30 9.02
N ARG A 167 16.62 2.39 8.76
CA ARG A 167 17.13 2.96 7.49
C ARG A 167 18.20 2.12 6.83
N ASN A 168 18.14 2.06 5.50
CA ASN A 168 19.16 1.47 4.64
C ASN A 168 19.39 -0.01 4.94
N PHE A 169 18.45 -0.83 4.51
CA PHE A 169 18.54 -2.28 4.58
C PHE A 169 18.72 -2.85 3.18
N GLY A 170 19.84 -3.52 2.95
CA GLY A 170 20.11 -4.26 1.72
C GLY A 170 19.54 -5.67 1.76
N GLY A 171 19.42 -6.29 0.58
CA GLY A 171 19.08 -7.71 0.46
C GLY A 171 17.66 -8.07 0.88
N MET A 172 17.54 -9.06 1.77
CA MET A 172 16.26 -9.66 2.19
C MET A 172 15.94 -9.29 3.64
N CYS A 173 14.72 -8.79 3.88
CA CYS A 173 14.29 -8.35 5.20
C CYS A 173 12.94 -8.96 5.59
N ASP A 174 12.85 -9.54 6.78
CA ASP A 174 11.62 -9.97 7.43
C ASP A 174 11.41 -9.14 8.70
N LEU A 175 10.34 -8.35 8.72
CA LEU A 175 10.02 -7.42 9.80
C LEU A 175 8.67 -7.81 10.42
N ARG A 176 8.66 -8.16 11.70
CA ARG A 176 7.46 -8.62 12.41
C ARG A 176 7.24 -7.90 13.73
N ASN A 177 5.99 -7.53 13.99
CA ASN A 177 5.50 -6.98 15.25
C ASN A 177 6.20 -5.67 15.63
N PHE A 178 5.72 -4.60 15.02
CA PHE A 178 6.24 -3.24 15.19
C PHE A 178 5.20 -2.36 15.88
N GLY A 179 5.64 -1.64 16.90
CA GLY A 179 4.82 -0.98 17.91
C GLY A 179 4.13 0.31 17.46
N MET A 180 4.13 1.32 18.34
CA MET A 180 3.24 2.48 18.20
C MET A 180 3.57 3.36 17.00
N ARG A 181 4.85 3.59 16.72
CA ARG A 181 5.31 4.46 15.63
C ARG A 181 6.55 3.90 14.94
N CYS A 182 6.48 3.73 13.63
CA CYS A 182 7.60 3.19 12.85
C CYS A 182 7.86 4.05 11.61
N ASP A 183 9.14 4.35 11.36
CA ASP A 183 9.64 4.98 10.14
C ASP A 183 10.62 4.02 9.47
N LEU A 184 10.28 3.56 8.27
CA LEU A 184 11.07 2.61 7.49
C LEU A 184 11.50 3.27 6.18
N ARG A 185 12.80 3.33 5.92
CA ARG A 185 13.34 3.97 4.71
C ARG A 185 14.42 3.14 4.03
N ASN A 186 14.34 3.06 2.72
CA ASN A 186 15.36 2.47 1.84
C ASN A 186 15.59 0.98 2.16
N PHE A 187 14.74 0.13 1.60
CA PHE A 187 14.83 -1.31 1.72
C PHE A 187 15.03 -1.95 0.35
N GLY A 188 15.87 -2.99 0.33
CA GLY A 188 16.41 -3.65 -0.86
C GLY A 188 15.43 -4.54 -1.61
N GLU A 189 15.92 -5.71 -2.03
CA GLU A 189 15.32 -6.53 -3.09
C GLU A 189 14.04 -7.26 -2.67
N LYS A 190 13.96 -7.74 -1.42
CA LYS A 190 12.78 -8.47 -0.92
C LYS A 190 12.46 -8.10 0.51
N CYS A 191 11.20 -7.76 0.77
CA CYS A 191 10.74 -7.36 2.08
C CYS A 191 9.40 -8.01 2.43
N ASP A 192 9.34 -8.64 3.60
CA ASP A 192 8.09 -9.12 4.23
C ASP A 192 7.86 -8.32 5.52
N LEU A 193 6.77 -7.57 5.56
CA LEU A 193 6.42 -6.67 6.66
C LEU A 193 5.09 -7.10 7.26
N ARG A 194 5.09 -7.51 8.53
CA ARG A 194 3.89 -8.01 9.22
C ARG A 194 3.65 -7.35 10.56
N ASN A 195 2.39 -7.02 10.80
CA ASN A 195 1.87 -6.54 12.09
C ASN A 195 2.54 -5.23 12.53
N PHE A 196 2.09 -4.14 11.93
CA PHE A 196 2.55 -2.79 12.21
C PHE A 196 1.46 -2.01 12.94
N GLY A 197 1.85 -1.33 14.03
CA GLY A 197 0.92 -0.68 14.94
C GLY A 197 0.34 0.64 14.41
N LYS A 198 0.17 1.63 15.29
CA LYS A 198 -0.77 2.73 15.07
C LYS A 198 -0.37 3.75 13.98
N ARG A 199 0.92 4.00 13.79
CA ARG A 199 1.43 5.01 12.84
C ARG A 199 2.66 4.50 12.13
N CYS A 200 2.58 4.35 10.82
CA CYS A 200 3.68 3.81 10.02
C CYS A 200 3.96 4.68 8.82
N GLU A 201 5.23 5.01 8.63
CA GLU A 201 5.76 5.69 7.45
C GLU A 201 6.75 4.73 6.79
N VAL A 202 6.48 4.35 5.54
CA VAL A 202 7.29 3.35 4.83
C VAL A 202 7.63 3.90 3.46
N ARG A 203 8.92 4.04 3.17
CA ARG A 203 9.40 4.70 1.96
C ARG A 203 10.54 3.98 1.28
N ASN A 204 10.52 3.98 -0.05
CA ASN A 204 11.59 3.52 -0.93
C ASN A 204 11.89 2.03 -0.71
N PHE A 205 11.06 1.17 -1.28
CA PHE A 205 11.21 -0.28 -1.22
C PHE A 205 11.39 -0.81 -2.64
N GLY A 206 12.44 -1.60 -2.85
CA GLY A 206 12.75 -2.21 -4.14
C GLY A 206 12.13 -3.61 -4.31
N GLY A 207 12.16 -4.10 -5.54
CA GLY A 207 11.94 -5.51 -5.87
C GLY A 207 10.56 -6.07 -5.49
N MET A 208 10.52 -6.97 -4.51
CA MET A 208 9.31 -7.69 -4.09
C MET A 208 8.93 -7.37 -2.64
N CYS A 209 7.71 -6.90 -2.45
CA CYS A 209 7.22 -6.47 -1.14
C CYS A 209 5.90 -7.17 -0.77
N ASP A 210 5.84 -7.79 0.40
CA ASP A 210 4.61 -8.30 1.01
C ASP A 210 4.36 -7.54 2.32
N LEU A 211 3.25 -6.79 2.39
CA LEU A 211 2.89 -5.97 3.53
C LEU A 211 1.54 -6.44 4.08
N ARG A 212 1.53 -6.86 5.35
CA ARG A 212 0.34 -7.41 6.00
C ARG A 212 0.07 -6.78 7.36
N ASN A 213 -1.20 -6.49 7.62
CA ASN A 213 -1.73 -6.06 8.92
C ASN A 213 -1.09 -4.74 9.41
N PHE A 214 -1.48 -3.65 8.77
CA PHE A 214 -1.03 -2.30 9.10
C PHE A 214 -2.15 -1.53 9.77
N GLY A 215 -1.95 -1.15 11.04
CA GLY A 215 -2.96 -0.51 11.87
C GLY A 215 -3.00 1.02 11.76
N GLY A 216 -4.14 1.60 12.17
CA GLY A 216 -4.26 3.04 12.41
C GLY A 216 -4.06 3.91 11.16
N MET A 217 -2.90 4.57 11.06
CA MET A 217 -2.53 5.50 10.00
C MET A 217 -1.24 5.07 9.30
N CYS A 218 -1.28 4.93 7.98
CA CYS A 218 -0.14 4.47 7.18
C CYS A 218 0.11 5.40 5.99
N ASP A 219 1.38 5.77 5.78
CA ASP A 219 1.86 6.48 4.60
C ASP A 219 2.94 5.62 3.92
N LEU A 220 2.61 5.06 2.77
CA LEU A 220 3.44 4.14 2.01
C LEU A 220 3.82 4.78 0.66
N ARG A 221 5.11 5.00 0.42
CA ARG A 221 5.58 5.66 -0.81
C ARG A 221 6.72 4.95 -1.50
N ASN A 222 6.71 4.99 -2.83
CA ASN A 222 7.79 4.55 -3.70
C ASN A 222 8.13 3.07 -3.51
N PHE A 223 7.27 2.22 -4.05
CA PHE A 223 7.48 0.77 -4.09
C PHE A 223 7.75 0.34 -5.53
N GLY A 224 8.89 -0.28 -5.77
CA GLY A 224 9.27 -0.84 -7.07
C GLY A 224 8.78 -2.28 -7.25
N GLY A 225 8.77 -2.74 -8.50
CA GLY A 225 8.52 -4.15 -8.85
C GLY A 225 7.12 -4.66 -8.50
N MET A 226 7.06 -5.69 -7.65
CA MET A 226 5.84 -6.42 -7.27
C MET A 226 5.46 -6.16 -5.82
N CYS A 227 4.22 -5.79 -5.57
CA CYS A 227 3.73 -5.53 -4.20
C CYS A 227 2.41 -6.24 -3.92
N ASP A 228 2.34 -6.95 -2.79
CA ASP A 228 1.11 -7.51 -2.21
C ASP A 228 0.83 -6.81 -0.88
N LEU A 229 -0.32 -6.16 -0.78
CA LEU A 229 -0.71 -5.33 0.37
C LEU A 229 -2.04 -5.82 0.91
N ARG A 230 -2.05 -6.26 2.17
CA ARG A 230 -3.23 -6.86 2.80
C ARG A 230 -3.52 -6.30 4.19
N ASN A 231 -4.80 -6.04 4.44
CA ASN A 231 -5.34 -5.66 5.74
C ASN A 231 -4.74 -4.36 6.27
N PHE A 232 -5.31 -3.25 5.82
CA PHE A 232 -4.90 -1.91 6.17
C PHE A 232 -6.02 -1.19 6.94
N GLY A 233 -5.60 -0.46 7.97
CA GLY A 233 -6.46 0.12 9.01
C GLY A 233 -7.27 1.35 8.57
N MET A 234 -7.42 2.31 9.48
CA MET A 234 -8.41 3.39 9.36
C MET A 234 -8.06 4.45 8.31
N ARG A 235 -6.77 4.73 8.08
CA ARG A 235 -6.37 5.75 7.11
C ARG A 235 -5.07 5.38 6.42
N CYS A 236 -5.10 5.32 5.09
CA CYS A 236 -3.96 4.89 4.30
C CYS A 236 -3.71 5.84 3.13
N ASP A 237 -2.47 6.29 2.95
CA ASP A 237 -2.00 7.05 1.79
C ASP A 237 -0.92 6.22 1.08
N LEU A 238 -1.19 5.84 -0.16
CA LEU A 238 -0.34 4.97 -0.97
C LEU A 238 0.03 5.70 -2.24
N ARG A 239 1.34 5.91 -2.47
CA ARG A 239 1.84 6.65 -3.63
C ARG A 239 2.99 5.95 -4.33
N ASN A 240 2.96 5.98 -5.66
CA ASN A 240 4.06 5.54 -6.53
C ASN A 240 4.38 4.06 -6.33
N TYR A 241 3.63 3.22 -7.01
CA TYR A 241 3.82 1.78 -7.03
C TYR A 241 4.17 1.32 -8.43
N GLY A 242 5.12 0.38 -8.50
CA GLY A 242 5.71 -0.14 -9.73
C GLY A 242 4.78 -1.02 -10.55
N GLU A 243 5.38 -1.99 -11.25
CA GLU A 243 4.77 -2.75 -12.33
C GLU A 243 3.49 -3.50 -11.93
N MET A 244 3.51 -4.20 -10.80
CA MET A 244 2.41 -5.07 -10.38
C MET A 244 2.03 -4.88 -8.91
N CYS A 245 0.75 -4.66 -8.66
CA CYS A 245 0.25 -4.43 -7.31
C CYS A 245 -1.08 -5.16 -7.05
N ASP A 246 -1.16 -5.87 -5.93
CA ASP A 246 -2.40 -6.46 -5.40
C ASP A 246 -2.70 -5.81 -4.05
N LEU A 247 -3.86 -5.15 -3.96
CA LEU A 247 -4.33 -4.40 -2.80
C LEU A 247 -5.62 -5.07 -2.28
N ARG A 248 -5.61 -5.57 -1.05
CA ARG A 248 -6.76 -6.25 -0.44
C ARG A 248 -7.07 -5.74 0.96
N ASN A 249 -8.37 -5.53 1.21
CA ASN A 249 -8.92 -5.22 2.54
C ASN A 249 -8.35 -3.93 3.13
N PHE A 250 -8.86 -2.80 2.66
CA PHE A 250 -8.48 -1.48 3.13
C PHE A 250 -9.68 -0.80 3.79
N GLY A 251 -9.54 -0.43 5.06
CA GLY A 251 -10.59 0.19 5.84
C GLY A 251 -10.60 1.72 5.80
N GLY A 252 -11.69 2.31 6.27
CA GLY A 252 -11.77 3.74 6.59
C GLY A 252 -11.56 4.70 5.42
N THR A 253 -10.45 5.44 5.39
CA THR A 253 -10.15 6.43 4.34
C THR A 253 -8.87 6.09 3.61
N CYS A 254 -8.94 5.91 2.29
CA CYS A 254 -7.79 5.53 1.47
C CYS A 254 -7.58 6.51 0.32
N ASP A 255 -6.32 6.95 0.14
CA ASP A 255 -5.85 7.74 -1.00
C ASP A 255 -4.78 6.94 -1.74
N LEU A 256 -5.06 6.52 -2.97
CA LEU A 256 -4.20 5.68 -3.79
C LEU A 256 -3.80 6.43 -5.06
N ARG A 257 -2.51 6.68 -5.26
CA ARG A 257 -2.02 7.46 -6.41
C ARG A 257 -0.84 6.80 -7.12
N ASN A 258 -0.85 6.87 -8.44
CA ASN A 258 0.26 6.47 -9.31
C ASN A 258 0.61 4.98 -9.13
N PHE A 259 -0.19 4.12 -9.73
CA PHE A 259 0.06 2.68 -9.79
C PHE A 259 0.42 2.30 -11.22
N GLY A 260 1.40 1.41 -11.38
CA GLY A 260 1.95 0.99 -12.67
C GLY A 260 1.00 0.14 -13.51
N GLU A 261 1.58 -0.78 -14.29
CA GLU A 261 0.91 -1.42 -15.42
C GLU A 261 -0.22 -2.36 -15.06
N ARG A 262 -0.13 -3.07 -13.94
CA ARG A 262 -1.14 -4.04 -13.51
C ARG A 262 -1.48 -3.84 -12.05
N CYS A 263 -2.72 -3.46 -11.80
CA CYS A 263 -3.19 -3.24 -10.44
C CYS A 263 -4.52 -3.95 -10.19
N GLU A 264 -4.54 -4.76 -9.13
CA GLU A 264 -5.75 -5.33 -8.58
C GLU A 264 -6.08 -4.67 -7.24
N VAL A 265 -7.32 -4.22 -7.08
CA VAL A 265 -7.81 -3.62 -5.85
C VAL A 265 -9.11 -4.26 -5.43
N ARG A 266 -9.13 -4.87 -4.24
CA ARG A 266 -10.30 -5.55 -3.69
C ARG A 266 -10.62 -5.09 -2.28
N ASN A 267 -11.90 -4.94 -2.00
CA ASN A 267 -12.45 -4.67 -0.66
C ASN A 267 -11.90 -3.35 -0.07
N LEU A 268 -12.34 -2.24 -0.65
CA LEU A 268 -12.09 -0.91 -0.12
C LEU A 268 -13.34 -0.41 0.62
N GLY A 269 -13.21 -0.15 1.92
CA GLY A 269 -14.27 0.39 2.76
C GLY A 269 -14.19 1.91 2.92
N GLY A 270 -15.34 2.51 3.26
CA GLY A 270 -15.43 3.91 3.68
C GLY A 270 -15.27 4.92 2.54
N ARG A 271 -14.25 5.79 2.60
CA ARG A 271 -13.99 6.83 1.60
C ARG A 271 -12.71 6.52 0.83
N CYS A 272 -12.81 6.44 -0.49
CA CYS A 272 -11.69 6.08 -1.34
C CYS A 272 -11.44 7.14 -2.44
N ASP A 273 -10.19 7.55 -2.63
CA ASP A 273 -9.74 8.40 -3.76
C ASP A 273 -8.63 7.64 -4.51
N LEU A 274 -8.84 7.36 -5.78
CA LEU A 274 -7.93 6.56 -6.59
C LEU A 274 -7.59 7.32 -7.87
N ARG A 275 -6.31 7.61 -8.07
CA ARG A 275 -5.83 8.43 -9.20
C ARG A 275 -4.65 7.80 -9.92
N ASN A 276 -4.64 7.93 -11.26
CA ASN A 276 -3.52 7.56 -12.12
C ASN A 276 -3.13 6.09 -11.97
N PHE A 277 -3.92 5.19 -12.54
CA PHE A 277 -3.53 3.77 -12.63
C PHE A 277 -3.34 3.38 -14.10
N GLY A 278 -2.19 2.75 -14.38
CA GLY A 278 -1.80 2.35 -15.73
C GLY A 278 -2.40 1.02 -16.20
N GLY A 279 -2.23 0.75 -17.50
CA GLY A 279 -2.43 -0.54 -18.15
C GLY A 279 -3.76 -1.24 -17.86
N MET A 280 -3.71 -2.32 -17.07
CA MET A 280 -4.82 -3.21 -16.75
C MET A 280 -5.16 -3.11 -15.26
N CYS A 281 -6.40 -2.71 -14.98
CA CYS A 281 -6.87 -2.51 -13.61
C CYS A 281 -8.16 -3.30 -13.32
N ASP A 282 -8.13 -4.14 -12.28
CA ASP A 282 -9.28 -4.90 -11.79
C ASP A 282 -9.68 -4.38 -10.41
N ARG A 283 -10.93 -3.95 -10.25
CA ARG A 283 -11.43 -3.31 -9.03
C ARG A 283 -12.74 -3.92 -8.58
N ARG A 284 -12.78 -4.42 -7.34
CA ARG A 284 -13.97 -5.08 -6.81
C ARG A 284 -14.28 -4.66 -5.37
N ASN A 285 -15.57 -4.50 -5.09
CA ASN A 285 -16.13 -4.31 -3.76
C ASN A 285 -15.65 -3.01 -3.09
N PHE A 286 -16.27 -1.91 -3.50
CA PHE A 286 -16.02 -0.58 -2.96
C PHE A 286 -17.23 -0.11 -2.16
N GLY A 287 -17.08 -0.04 -0.83
CA GLY A 287 -18.09 0.48 0.07
C GLY A 287 -18.02 2.01 0.17
N GLY A 288 -19.14 2.64 0.51
CA GLY A 288 -19.21 4.07 0.81
C GLY A 288 -19.03 4.99 -0.40
N MET A 289 -18.11 5.97 -0.28
CA MET A 289 -17.88 7.05 -1.24
C MET A 289 -16.56 6.88 -1.98
N CYS A 290 -16.59 6.86 -3.30
CA CYS A 290 -15.40 6.62 -4.10
C CYS A 290 -15.24 7.59 -5.26
N ASP A 291 -14.03 8.13 -5.41
CA ASP A 291 -13.60 9.01 -6.51
C ASP A 291 -12.47 8.31 -7.29
N LEU A 292 -12.69 8.09 -8.58
CA LEU A 292 -11.79 7.39 -9.48
C LEU A 292 -11.44 8.32 -10.63
N ARG A 293 -10.15 8.67 -10.79
CA ARG A 293 -9.67 9.50 -11.90
C ARG A 293 -8.46 8.93 -12.65
N ASN A 294 -8.44 9.11 -13.97
CA ASN A 294 -7.31 8.85 -14.87
C ASN A 294 -6.89 7.38 -14.88
N PHE A 295 -7.51 6.59 -15.76
CA PHE A 295 -7.22 5.17 -15.91
C PHE A 295 -6.81 4.81 -17.33
N GLY A 296 -5.84 3.88 -17.41
CA GLY A 296 -5.25 3.38 -18.63
C GLY A 296 -6.15 2.46 -19.45
N GLU A 297 -5.52 1.69 -20.34
CA GLU A 297 -6.11 1.03 -21.50
C GLU A 297 -7.26 0.05 -21.22
N LYS A 298 -7.26 -0.63 -20.06
CA LYS A 298 -8.29 -1.63 -19.69
C LYS A 298 -8.65 -1.52 -18.22
N SER A 299 -9.92 -1.28 -17.94
CA SER A 299 -10.44 -1.17 -16.58
C SER A 299 -11.71 -1.98 -16.37
N ASP A 300 -11.72 -2.84 -15.35
CA ASP A 300 -12.92 -3.55 -14.87
C ASP A 300 -13.28 -3.06 -13.47
N LEU A 301 -14.46 -2.46 -13.34
CA LEU A 301 -14.99 -1.86 -12.12
C LEU A 301 -16.26 -2.60 -11.69
N ARG A 302 -16.22 -3.30 -10.55
CA ARG A 302 -17.38 -4.05 -10.04
C ARG A 302 -17.73 -3.73 -8.60
N ASN A 303 -19.05 -3.70 -8.33
CA ASN A 303 -19.64 -3.62 -7.00
C ASN A 303 -19.25 -2.34 -6.25
N PHE A 304 -19.90 -1.23 -6.61
CA PHE A 304 -19.75 0.06 -5.95
C PHE A 304 -21.00 0.40 -5.15
N GLY A 305 -20.79 0.86 -3.91
CA GLY A 305 -21.83 1.15 -2.93
C GLY A 305 -22.57 2.48 -3.18
N GLU A 306 -22.49 3.38 -2.20
CA GLU A 306 -23.42 4.50 -2.04
C GLU A 306 -23.20 5.65 -3.03
N ARG A 307 -21.95 6.06 -3.25
CA ARG A 307 -21.63 7.15 -4.19
C ARG A 307 -20.34 6.87 -4.92
N CYS A 308 -20.36 7.00 -6.23
CA CYS A 308 -19.18 6.85 -7.06
C CYS A 308 -19.06 7.96 -8.09
N GLU A 309 -17.89 8.57 -8.16
CA GLU A 309 -17.48 9.48 -9.21
C GLU A 309 -16.36 8.81 -10.00
N VAL A 310 -16.50 8.73 -11.32
CA VAL A 310 -15.54 8.07 -12.20
C VAL A 310 -15.26 8.98 -13.38
N ARG A 311 -13.99 9.37 -13.57
CA ARG A 311 -13.60 10.34 -14.59
C ARG A 311 -12.35 9.92 -15.36
N ASN A 312 -12.32 10.26 -16.64
CA ASN A 312 -11.15 10.17 -17.52
C ASN A 312 -10.64 8.73 -17.66
N PHE A 313 -11.33 7.93 -18.46
CA PHE A 313 -10.91 6.57 -18.78
C PHE A 313 -10.59 6.46 -20.28
N GLY A 314 -9.39 5.98 -20.58
CA GLY A 314 -8.98 5.62 -21.92
C GLY A 314 -9.29 4.15 -22.23
N GLY A 315 -9.43 3.81 -23.50
CA GLY A 315 -9.53 2.40 -23.93
C GLY A 315 -10.83 1.69 -23.53
N MET A 316 -10.71 0.45 -23.07
CA MET A 316 -11.83 -0.45 -22.77
C MET A 316 -12.23 -0.42 -21.30
N CYS A 317 -13.51 -0.19 -21.03
CA CYS A 317 -14.05 -0.14 -19.68
C CYS A 317 -15.26 -1.07 -19.53
N ASP A 318 -15.26 -1.89 -18.47
CA ASP A 318 -16.42 -2.67 -18.03
C ASP A 318 -16.81 -2.19 -16.61
N LEU A 319 -18.01 -1.64 -16.47
CA LEU A 319 -18.52 -1.14 -15.20
C LEU A 319 -19.80 -1.90 -14.82
N ARG A 320 -19.78 -2.59 -13.67
CA ARG A 320 -20.91 -3.41 -13.21
C ARG A 320 -21.30 -3.15 -11.76
N ASN A 321 -22.61 -3.17 -11.51
CA ASN A 321 -23.21 -3.16 -10.18
C ASN A 321 -22.85 -1.91 -9.36
N PHE A 322 -23.47 -0.79 -9.70
CA PHE A 322 -23.31 0.49 -9.04
C PHE A 322 -24.61 0.85 -8.33
N GLY A 323 -24.69 0.69 -7.01
CA GLY A 323 -25.97 0.68 -6.28
C GLY A 323 -26.61 2.04 -6.00
N GLY A 324 -25.79 3.04 -5.68
CA GLY A 324 -26.27 4.35 -5.22
C GLY A 324 -26.31 5.44 -6.30
N MET A 325 -25.59 6.53 -6.06
CA MET A 325 -25.46 7.66 -6.99
C MET A 325 -24.14 7.58 -7.75
N CYS A 326 -24.21 7.71 -9.07
CA CYS A 326 -23.04 7.58 -9.93
C CYS A 326 -22.91 8.75 -10.90
N ASP A 327 -21.72 9.31 -11.01
CA ASP A 327 -21.36 10.33 -12.00
C ASP A 327 -20.15 9.82 -12.80
N LEU A 328 -20.39 9.48 -14.07
CA LEU A 328 -19.38 8.95 -14.99
C LEU A 328 -19.11 9.98 -16.09
N ARG A 329 -17.85 10.42 -16.24
CA ARG A 329 -17.47 11.43 -17.23
C ARG A 329 -16.22 11.07 -18.02
N ASN A 330 -16.20 11.43 -19.30
CA ASN A 330 -15.03 11.38 -20.19
C ASN A 330 -14.49 9.95 -20.37
N PHE A 331 -15.19 9.16 -21.16
CA PHE A 331 -14.79 7.81 -21.56
C PHE A 331 -14.50 7.80 -23.06
N GLY A 332 -13.24 7.56 -23.44
CA GLY A 332 -12.80 7.73 -24.83
C GLY A 332 -13.05 6.53 -25.74
N GLY A 333 -12.96 5.30 -25.22
CA GLY A 333 -13.05 4.07 -26.01
C GLY A 333 -14.33 3.27 -25.78
N MET A 334 -14.20 1.94 -25.85
CA MET A 334 -15.32 1.01 -25.73
C MET A 334 -15.77 0.85 -24.28
N CYS A 335 -17.06 1.03 -24.02
CA CYS A 335 -17.62 0.98 -22.67
C CYS A 335 -18.80 -0.01 -22.59
N ASP A 336 -18.78 -0.91 -21.61
CA ASP A 336 -19.92 -1.75 -21.21
C ASP A 336 -20.32 -1.39 -19.78
N LEU A 337 -21.55 -0.89 -19.60
CA LEU A 337 -22.07 -0.44 -18.32
C LEU A 337 -23.33 -1.24 -17.99
N ARG A 338 -23.32 -1.95 -16.86
CA ARG A 338 -24.44 -2.80 -16.43
C ARG A 338 -24.82 -2.58 -14.97
N ASN A 339 -26.13 -2.58 -14.73
CA ASN A 339 -26.73 -2.57 -13.39
C ASN A 339 -26.35 -1.32 -12.57
N PHE A 340 -26.98 -0.21 -12.92
CA PHE A 340 -26.81 1.07 -12.29
C PHE A 340 -28.07 1.47 -11.53
N GLY A 341 -27.91 1.84 -10.27
CA GLY A 341 -28.98 1.93 -9.27
C GLY A 341 -29.77 3.22 -9.31
N MET A 342 -29.84 3.93 -8.18
CA MET A 342 -30.87 4.94 -7.96
C MET A 342 -30.77 6.17 -8.87
N ARG A 343 -29.56 6.71 -9.07
CA ARG A 343 -29.33 7.91 -9.88
C ARG A 343 -28.01 7.83 -10.62
N CYS A 344 -28.03 8.12 -11.92
CA CYS A 344 -26.85 8.06 -12.77
C CYS A 344 -26.77 9.27 -13.68
N ASP A 345 -25.60 9.90 -13.74
CA ASP A 345 -25.25 10.95 -14.70
C ASP A 345 -24.07 10.43 -15.54
N LEU A 346 -24.27 10.32 -16.85
CA LEU A 346 -23.30 9.84 -17.81
C LEU A 346 -23.00 10.97 -18.81
N ARG A 347 -21.74 11.38 -18.93
CA ARG A 347 -21.35 12.45 -19.85
C ARG A 347 -20.09 12.14 -20.65
N ASN A 348 -20.10 12.47 -21.93
CA ASN A 348 -18.94 12.41 -22.82
C ASN A 348 -18.40 10.98 -22.96
N PHE A 349 -19.08 10.19 -23.77
CA PHE A 349 -18.69 8.82 -24.08
C PHE A 349 -18.38 8.70 -25.57
N GLY A 350 -17.29 8.01 -25.89
CA GLY A 350 -16.69 7.91 -27.21
C GLY A 350 -17.25 6.78 -28.06
N GLU A 351 -16.35 6.05 -28.74
CA GLU A 351 -16.61 5.26 -29.95
C GLU A 351 -17.77 4.24 -29.88
N LYS A 352 -17.87 3.48 -28.79
CA LYS A 352 -18.90 2.44 -28.65
C LYS A 352 -19.31 2.24 -27.21
N CYS A 353 -20.62 2.29 -26.95
CA CYS A 353 -21.18 2.15 -25.62
C CYS A 353 -22.34 1.16 -25.59
N ASP A 354 -22.30 0.21 -24.65
CA ASP A 354 -23.43 -0.66 -24.29
C ASP A 354 -23.87 -0.32 -22.86
N LEU A 355 -25.10 0.15 -22.70
CA LEU A 355 -25.67 0.59 -21.44
C LEU A 355 -26.89 -0.29 -21.12
N ARG A 356 -26.83 -1.06 -20.02
CA ARG A 356 -27.93 -1.97 -19.62
C ARG A 356 -28.34 -1.82 -18.17
N ASN A 357 -29.64 -1.88 -17.93
CA ASN A 357 -30.26 -1.94 -16.60
C ASN A 357 -29.90 -0.72 -15.75
N PHE A 358 -30.54 0.40 -16.06
CA PHE A 358 -30.38 1.66 -15.36
C PHE A 358 -31.65 1.97 -14.56
N GLY A 359 -31.48 2.35 -13.29
CA GLY A 359 -32.58 2.45 -12.34
C GLY A 359 -33.45 3.69 -12.49
N LYS A 360 -33.73 4.39 -11.39
CA LYS A 360 -34.90 5.30 -11.32
C LYS A 360 -34.73 6.62 -12.07
N ARG A 361 -33.50 7.17 -12.10
CA ARG A 361 -33.22 8.49 -12.70
C ARG A 361 -31.90 8.46 -13.44
N CYS A 362 -31.94 8.74 -14.74
CA CYS A 362 -30.75 8.69 -15.57
C CYS A 362 -30.66 9.92 -16.46
N GLU A 363 -29.53 10.61 -16.39
CA GLU A 363 -29.14 11.67 -17.32
C GLU A 363 -27.98 11.14 -18.15
N VAL A 364 -28.12 11.13 -19.48
CA VAL A 364 -27.11 10.61 -20.40
C VAL A 364 -26.88 11.65 -21.49
N ARG A 365 -25.65 12.17 -21.59
CA ARG A 365 -25.33 13.28 -22.49
C ARG A 365 -24.04 13.06 -23.25
N ASN A 366 -24.03 13.50 -24.52
CA ASN A 366 -22.83 13.55 -25.37
C ASN A 366 -22.22 12.16 -25.59
N PHE A 367 -22.88 11.35 -26.41
CA PHE A 367 -22.41 10.02 -26.80
C PHE A 367 -22.08 10.01 -28.29
N GLY A 368 -20.88 9.55 -28.64
CA GLY A 368 -20.43 9.40 -30.02
C GLY A 368 -20.59 7.97 -30.55
N GLY A 369 -20.38 7.81 -31.86
CA GLY A 369 -20.22 6.49 -32.48
C GLY A 369 -21.45 5.58 -32.40
N MET A 370 -21.30 4.40 -31.78
CA MET A 370 -22.35 3.37 -31.69
C MET A 370 -22.84 3.19 -30.26
N CYS A 371 -24.14 3.36 -30.03
CA CYS A 371 -24.74 3.26 -28.71
C CYS A 371 -25.89 2.23 -28.69
N ASP A 372 -25.82 1.28 -27.76
CA ASP A 372 -26.91 0.35 -27.44
C ASP A 372 -27.38 0.62 -26.00
N LEU A 373 -28.63 1.05 -25.83
CA LEU A 373 -29.21 1.42 -24.55
C LEU A 373 -30.42 0.53 -24.27
N ARG A 374 -30.37 -0.26 -23.19
CA ARG A 374 -31.45 -1.19 -22.82
C ARG A 374 -31.87 -1.09 -21.36
N ASN A 375 -33.17 -1.16 -21.14
CA ASN A 375 -33.79 -1.26 -19.82
C ASN A 375 -33.46 -0.06 -18.92
N PHE A 376 -34.01 1.09 -19.25
CA PHE A 376 -33.89 2.31 -18.45
C PHE A 376 -35.19 2.59 -17.71
N GLY A 377 -35.14 2.66 -16.38
CA GLY A 377 -36.31 2.81 -15.53
C GLY A 377 -36.77 4.26 -15.33
N GLY A 378 -37.92 4.41 -14.66
CA GLY A 378 -38.39 5.67 -14.05
C GLY A 378 -38.40 6.90 -14.97
N MET A 379 -37.34 7.70 -14.90
CA MET A 379 -37.17 8.97 -15.63
C MET A 379 -35.82 9.03 -16.32
N CYS A 380 -35.81 9.32 -17.63
CA CYS A 380 -34.60 9.37 -18.44
C CYS A 380 -34.53 10.67 -19.25
N ASP A 381 -33.37 11.32 -19.24
CA ASP A 381 -33.04 12.48 -20.09
C ASP A 381 -31.81 12.12 -20.93
N LEU A 382 -32.01 11.90 -22.22
CA LEU A 382 -30.98 11.53 -23.18
C LEU A 382 -30.75 12.68 -24.16
N ARG A 383 -29.51 13.19 -24.24
CA ARG A 383 -29.18 14.32 -25.11
C ARG A 383 -27.89 14.11 -25.91
N ASN A 384 -27.89 14.60 -27.14
CA ASN A 384 -26.70 14.68 -28.00
C ASN A 384 -26.06 13.31 -28.23
N PHE A 385 -26.72 12.49 -29.05
CA PHE A 385 -26.20 11.22 -29.50
C PHE A 385 -25.80 11.35 -30.97
N GLY A 386 -24.55 11.02 -31.31
CA GLY A 386 -24.06 10.94 -32.67
C GLY A 386 -24.00 9.50 -33.18
N GLY A 387 -24.07 9.32 -34.50
CA GLY A 387 -23.83 8.03 -35.14
C GLY A 387 -25.04 7.08 -35.14
N MET A 388 -24.89 5.86 -34.62
CA MET A 388 -25.94 4.83 -34.63
C MET A 388 -26.41 4.53 -33.21
N CYS A 389 -27.72 4.56 -33.00
CA CYS A 389 -28.34 4.38 -31.69
C CYS A 389 -29.44 3.32 -31.72
N ASP A 390 -29.35 2.30 -30.87
CA ASP A 390 -30.42 1.33 -30.60
C ASP A 390 -30.88 1.51 -29.16
N LEU A 391 -32.14 1.91 -28.97
CA LEU A 391 -32.73 2.23 -27.67
C LEU A 391 -33.93 1.32 -27.44
N ARG A 392 -33.90 0.51 -26.38
CA ARG A 392 -34.96 -0.45 -26.06
C ARG A 392 -35.39 -0.41 -24.59
N ASN A 393 -36.69 -0.50 -24.37
CA ASN A 393 -37.31 -0.65 -23.05
C ASN A 393 -37.00 0.51 -22.11
N PHE A 394 -37.77 1.59 -22.29
CA PHE A 394 -37.66 2.80 -21.50
C PHE A 394 -38.91 3.01 -20.64
N GLY A 395 -38.69 3.48 -19.41
CA GLY A 395 -39.69 3.55 -18.34
C GLY A 395 -40.76 4.63 -18.51
N MET A 396 -41.24 5.18 -17.40
CA MET A 396 -42.46 5.99 -17.36
C MET A 396 -42.34 7.36 -18.03
N ARG A 397 -41.15 7.96 -18.05
CA ARG A 397 -40.94 9.29 -18.64
C ARG A 397 -39.59 9.42 -19.30
N CYS A 398 -39.58 9.82 -20.56
CA CYS A 398 -38.35 9.97 -21.33
C CYS A 398 -38.33 11.28 -22.12
N ASP A 399 -37.22 12.00 -22.04
CA ASP A 399 -36.91 13.19 -22.86
C ASP A 399 -35.67 12.86 -23.70
N LEU A 400 -35.83 12.88 -25.02
CA LEU A 400 -34.79 12.51 -25.98
C LEU A 400 -34.57 13.69 -26.93
N ARG A 401 -33.35 14.24 -26.93
CA ARG A 401 -33.01 15.41 -27.77
C ARG A 401 -31.73 15.23 -28.55
N ASN A 402 -31.73 15.66 -29.80
CA ASN A 402 -30.55 15.75 -30.66
C ASN A 402 -29.89 14.37 -30.88
N PHE A 403 -30.56 13.53 -31.65
CA PHE A 403 -30.05 12.24 -32.08
C PHE A 403 -29.67 12.32 -33.56
N GLY A 404 -28.38 12.27 -33.86
CA GLY A 404 -27.86 12.25 -35.24
C GLY A 404 -27.79 10.84 -35.83
N GLY A 405 -27.65 10.76 -37.15
CA GLY A 405 -27.44 9.50 -37.87
C GLY A 405 -28.68 8.59 -37.90
N MET A 406 -28.50 7.31 -37.51
CA MET A 406 -29.55 6.28 -37.57
C MET A 406 -30.00 5.86 -36.18
N CYS A 407 -31.31 5.85 -35.95
CA CYS A 407 -31.89 5.54 -34.65
C CYS A 407 -32.99 4.47 -34.75
N ASP A 408 -32.91 3.42 -33.91
CA ASP A 408 -33.96 2.42 -33.71
C ASP A 408 -34.44 2.51 -32.25
N LEU A 409 -35.69 2.93 -32.06
CA LEU A 409 -36.28 3.15 -30.74
C LEU A 409 -37.48 2.23 -30.55
N ARG A 410 -37.44 1.39 -29.52
CA ARG A 410 -38.49 0.40 -29.23
C ARG A 410 -38.92 0.39 -27.77
N ASN A 411 -40.22 0.27 -27.55
CA ASN A 411 -40.83 0.05 -26.23
C ASN A 411 -40.55 1.19 -25.26
N PHE A 412 -41.22 2.32 -25.46
CA PHE A 412 -41.13 3.49 -24.60
C PHE A 412 -42.43 3.67 -23.81
N GLY A 413 -42.36 3.65 -22.48
CA GLY A 413 -43.54 3.72 -21.61
C GLY A 413 -44.01 5.14 -21.28
N GLY A 414 -45.27 5.23 -20.84
CA GLY A 414 -45.84 6.44 -20.24
C GLY A 414 -45.81 7.69 -21.13
N MET A 415 -44.90 8.63 -20.82
CA MET A 415 -44.78 9.95 -21.46
C MET A 415 -43.41 10.13 -22.14
N CYS A 416 -43.40 10.40 -23.43
CA CYS A 416 -42.16 10.59 -24.20
C CYS A 416 -42.15 11.92 -24.97
N ASP A 417 -41.05 12.66 -24.87
CA ASP A 417 -40.77 13.88 -25.66
C ASP A 417 -39.51 13.62 -26.51
N LEU A 418 -39.67 13.58 -27.83
CA LEU A 418 -38.60 13.30 -28.79
C LEU A 418 -38.41 14.51 -29.69
N ARG A 419 -37.21 15.09 -29.68
CA ARG A 419 -36.88 16.27 -30.49
C ARG A 419 -35.57 16.13 -31.25
N ASN A 420 -35.58 16.59 -32.50
CA ASN A 420 -34.39 16.70 -33.36
C ASN A 420 -33.72 15.33 -33.58
N PHE A 421 -34.32 14.53 -34.45
CA PHE A 421 -33.76 13.25 -34.87
C PHE A 421 -33.27 13.34 -36.33
N GLY A 422 -32.14 12.69 -36.61
CA GLY A 422 -31.35 12.79 -37.83
C GLY A 422 -31.92 12.05 -39.04
N GLU A 423 -31.03 11.50 -39.87
CA GLU A 423 -31.34 11.07 -41.24
C GLU A 423 -32.34 9.91 -41.35
N LYS A 424 -32.32 8.96 -40.41
CA LYS A 424 -33.22 7.80 -40.41
C LYS A 424 -33.63 7.38 -39.01
N CYS A 425 -34.93 7.20 -38.80
CA CYS A 425 -35.48 6.74 -37.52
C CYS A 425 -36.53 5.65 -37.70
N ASP A 426 -36.44 4.59 -36.91
CA ASP A 426 -37.49 3.57 -36.74
C ASP A 426 -38.01 3.68 -35.31
N LEU A 427 -39.28 4.07 -35.15
CA LEU A 427 -39.91 4.31 -33.85
C LEU A 427 -41.06 3.32 -33.68
N ARG A 428 -40.96 2.42 -32.69
CA ARG A 428 -41.98 1.38 -32.43
C ARG A 428 -42.41 1.31 -30.96
N ASN A 429 -43.71 1.10 -30.74
CA ASN A 429 -44.30 0.83 -29.42
C ASN A 429 -44.05 1.98 -28.43
N PHE A 430 -44.73 3.10 -28.63
CA PHE A 430 -44.70 4.24 -27.72
C PHE A 430 -45.98 4.28 -26.88
N GLY A 431 -45.83 4.58 -25.59
CA GLY A 431 -46.87 4.54 -24.58
C GLY A 431 -47.94 5.62 -24.73
N GLU A 432 -48.67 5.86 -23.65
CA GLU A 432 -49.92 6.63 -23.64
C GLU A 432 -49.82 8.03 -24.26
N ARG A 433 -48.70 8.73 -24.05
CA ARG A 433 -48.50 10.10 -24.54
C ARG A 433 -47.12 10.28 -25.19
N CYS A 434 -47.11 10.76 -26.43
CA CYS A 434 -45.87 11.11 -27.11
C CYS A 434 -45.92 12.50 -27.78
N ASP A 435 -44.82 13.25 -27.75
CA ASP A 435 -44.62 14.49 -28.50
C ASP A 435 -43.38 14.29 -29.38
N LEU A 436 -43.56 14.23 -30.70
CA LEU A 436 -42.50 14.04 -31.68
C LEU A 436 -42.31 15.33 -32.48
N ARG A 437 -41.11 15.92 -32.43
CA ARG A 437 -40.78 17.16 -33.13
C ARG A 437 -39.48 17.06 -33.91
N ASN A 438 -39.47 17.61 -35.13
CA ASN A 438 -38.27 17.73 -35.97
C ASN A 438 -37.61 16.36 -36.23
N LEU A 439 -38.35 15.43 -36.85
CA LEU A 439 -37.77 14.18 -37.35
C LEU A 439 -37.29 14.39 -38.80
N GLY A 440 -35.98 14.27 -39.02
CA GLY A 440 -35.34 14.45 -40.32
C GLY A 440 -35.42 13.19 -41.21
N GLY A 441 -35.25 13.41 -42.52
CA GLY A 441 -35.04 12.34 -43.49
C GLY A 441 -36.20 11.33 -43.60
N ARG A 442 -35.89 10.04 -43.39
CA ARG A 442 -36.83 8.90 -43.53
C ARG A 442 -37.22 8.35 -42.17
N CYS A 443 -38.50 8.32 -41.85
CA CYS A 443 -38.99 7.77 -40.58
C CYS A 443 -40.04 6.68 -40.79
N ASP A 444 -39.99 5.62 -39.97
CA ASP A 444 -41.01 4.58 -39.87
C ASP A 444 -41.59 4.63 -38.45
N LEU A 445 -42.90 4.88 -38.35
CA LEU A 445 -43.62 5.10 -37.10
C LEU A 445 -44.64 3.97 -36.90
N ARG A 446 -44.53 3.14 -35.87
CA ARG A 446 -45.50 2.05 -35.60
C ARG A 446 -45.94 1.97 -34.14
N ASN A 447 -47.21 1.63 -33.92
CA ASN A 447 -47.79 1.34 -32.60
C ASN A 447 -47.58 2.47 -31.58
N PHE A 448 -48.30 3.58 -31.78
CA PHE A 448 -48.32 4.71 -30.86
C PHE A 448 -49.58 4.69 -29.99
N GLY A 449 -49.44 5.08 -28.72
CA GLY A 449 -50.54 5.12 -27.77
C GLY A 449 -51.57 6.21 -28.03
N MET A 450 -52.50 6.37 -27.08
CA MET A 450 -53.76 7.09 -27.26
C MET A 450 -53.63 8.57 -27.64
N SER A 451 -52.51 9.24 -27.36
CA SER A 451 -52.31 10.65 -27.66
C SER A 451 -50.88 10.93 -28.14
N CYS A 452 -50.73 11.21 -29.44
CA CYS A 452 -49.44 11.51 -30.03
C CYS A 452 -49.48 12.79 -30.87
N ASP A 453 -48.69 13.77 -30.43
CA ASP A 453 -48.52 15.06 -31.11
C ASP A 453 -47.33 14.97 -32.06
N LEU A 454 -47.58 15.27 -33.34
CA LEU A 454 -46.62 15.14 -34.42
C LEU A 454 -46.37 16.53 -35.05
N ARG A 455 -45.12 17.05 -35.05
CA ARG A 455 -44.78 18.35 -35.68
C ARG A 455 -43.44 18.33 -36.44
N ASN A 456 -43.40 18.98 -37.61
CA ASN A 456 -42.20 19.18 -38.45
C ASN A 456 -41.48 17.87 -38.86
N PHE A 457 -41.94 17.21 -39.93
CA PHE A 457 -41.36 15.96 -40.44
C PHE A 457 -40.71 16.14 -41.82
N GLY A 458 -39.67 15.34 -42.09
CA GLY A 458 -39.08 15.21 -43.42
C GLY A 458 -40.00 14.51 -44.43
N GLU A 459 -39.73 14.72 -45.72
CA GLU A 459 -40.57 14.34 -46.87
C GLU A 459 -40.90 12.84 -47.02
N ARG A 460 -40.33 11.94 -46.20
CA ARG A 460 -40.47 10.47 -46.32
C ARG A 460 -40.78 9.76 -44.99
N CYS A 461 -41.70 10.31 -44.20
CA CYS A 461 -42.23 9.64 -43.02
C CYS A 461 -43.41 8.72 -43.39
N VAL A 462 -43.37 7.47 -42.94
CA VAL A 462 -44.43 6.46 -43.11
C VAL A 462 -44.93 6.05 -41.73
N THR A 463 -46.25 6.02 -41.56
CA THR A 463 -46.98 5.62 -40.34
C THR A 463 -47.62 4.26 -40.49
#